data_AF-A0A930PEN3-F1
#
_entry.id   AF-A0A930PEN3-F1
#
_cell.length_a   1.000
_cell.length_b   1.000
_cell.length_c   1.000
_cell.angle_alpha   90.00
_cell.angle_beta   90.00
_cell.angle_gamma   90.00
#
_symmetry.space_group_name_H-M   'P 1'
#
loop_
_entity.id
_entity.type
_entity.pdbx_description
1 polymer ?
#
loop_
_entity_poly.entity_id
_entity_poly.type
_entity_poly.pdbx_seq_one_letter_code
_entity_poly.pdbx_strand_id
1 'polypeptide(L)'
;MIWLVVVMLLTFQLSSCSEHIDDEWHGNITPGCILLSNNQIISGKSFDTTKMNAVGVVIGTRQDTVWVVNTKELGRFSYLDTLSTVSDVSSNETLLCGLENTAAILKSGRKSPAVNVVMSYSSTITGWSLPSLGELKMLSANLETIRKSMQTIKGDVFSTSPYLSSTPDGSSSQTEELYAKCITLQSGYVSSILKTYAAQIRPVLRIKVR
;
A
#
# COMPACT_ATOMS: atom_id res chain seq x y z
N MET A 1 -36.33 -26.70 61.12
CA MET A 1 -37.30 -26.28 60.08
C MET A 1 -36.80 -24.95 59.52
N ILE A 2 -35.81 -24.97 58.62
CA ILE A 2 -35.94 -24.92 57.15
C ILE A 2 -36.92 -23.83 56.67
N TRP A 3 -36.40 -22.69 56.18
CA TRP A 3 -36.44 -22.32 54.74
C TRP A 3 -35.69 -21.00 54.50
N LEU A 4 -34.48 -21.14 53.95
CA LEU A 4 -33.67 -20.11 53.32
C LEU A 4 -34.06 -20.11 51.84
N VAL A 5 -34.58 -19.00 51.31
CA VAL A 5 -34.73 -18.82 49.86
C VAL A 5 -33.83 -17.65 49.47
N VAL A 6 -32.61 -17.98 49.05
CA VAL A 6 -31.70 -17.05 48.39
C VAL A 6 -31.98 -17.13 46.90
N VAL A 7 -32.44 -16.02 46.34
CA VAL A 7 -32.62 -15.83 44.90
C VAL A 7 -31.24 -15.79 44.25
N MET A 8 -30.86 -16.86 43.56
CA MET A 8 -29.63 -16.96 42.79
C MET A 8 -29.88 -16.33 41.41
N LEU A 9 -29.54 -15.05 41.28
CA LEU A 9 -29.46 -14.35 39.99
C LEU A 9 -28.25 -14.90 39.21
N LEU A 10 -28.51 -15.86 38.33
CA LEU A 10 -27.58 -16.32 37.29
C LEU A 10 -27.43 -15.22 36.23
N THR A 11 -26.44 -14.35 36.41
CA THR A 11 -25.94 -13.51 35.32
C THR A 11 -25.13 -14.40 34.36
N PHE A 12 -25.79 -14.83 33.28
CA PHE A 12 -25.11 -15.38 32.11
C PHE A 12 -24.30 -14.25 31.45
N GLN A 13 -23.09 -14.01 31.97
CA GLN A 13 -22.05 -13.27 31.27
C GLN A 13 -21.59 -14.19 30.12
N LEU A 14 -22.20 -14.03 28.96
CA LEU A 14 -21.64 -14.54 27.71
C LEU A 14 -20.38 -13.74 27.41
N SER A 15 -19.29 -14.12 28.06
CA SER A 15 -17.94 -13.74 27.65
C SER A 15 -17.74 -14.36 26.28
N SER A 16 -18.03 -13.59 25.23
CA SER A 16 -17.56 -13.85 23.88
C SER A 16 -16.05 -13.68 23.89
N CYS A 17 -15.34 -14.67 24.43
CA CYS A 17 -13.94 -14.91 24.15
C CYS A 17 -13.88 -15.32 22.67
N SER A 18 -13.91 -14.34 21.78
CA SER A 18 -13.18 -14.50 20.53
C SER A 18 -11.76 -14.78 20.99
N GLU A 19 -11.28 -15.99 20.74
CA GLU A 19 -9.88 -16.34 20.79
C GLU A 19 -9.18 -15.31 19.90
N HIS A 20 -8.62 -14.27 20.53
CA HIS A 20 -7.63 -13.45 19.89
C HIS A 20 -6.47 -14.42 19.80
N ILE A 21 -6.33 -15.05 18.64
CA ILE A 21 -5.11 -15.74 18.28
C ILE A 21 -4.08 -14.61 18.19
N ASP A 22 -3.51 -14.29 19.34
CA ASP A 22 -2.20 -13.69 19.47
C ASP A 22 -1.24 -14.73 18.89
N ASP A 23 -1.25 -14.88 17.56
CA ASP A 23 -0.19 -15.54 16.83
C ASP A 23 1.03 -14.65 17.02
N GLU A 24 1.71 -14.92 18.12
CA GLU A 24 2.98 -14.42 18.55
C GLU A 24 3.90 -14.35 17.31
N TRP A 25 4.14 -13.13 16.84
CA TRP A 25 4.76 -12.84 15.55
C TRP A 25 6.26 -13.17 15.59
N HIS A 26 6.63 -14.41 15.29
CA HIS A 26 8.00 -14.93 15.48
C HIS A 26 8.98 -14.71 14.29
N GLY A 27 8.71 -13.78 13.37
CA GLY A 27 9.59 -13.51 12.22
C GLY A 27 9.86 -12.03 11.98
N ASN A 28 11.12 -11.62 11.79
CA ASN A 28 11.43 -10.25 11.40
C ASN A 28 10.84 -9.93 10.02
N ILE A 29 9.88 -8.98 9.94
CA ILE A 29 9.28 -8.56 8.65
C ILE A 29 10.33 -7.82 7.86
N THR A 30 10.70 -8.38 6.71
CA THR A 30 11.75 -7.83 5.85
C THR A 30 11.23 -7.62 4.42
N PRO A 31 11.86 -6.73 3.64
CA PRO A 31 11.56 -6.62 2.22
C PRO A 31 11.61 -7.98 1.52
N GLY A 32 10.59 -8.28 0.71
CA GLY A 32 10.44 -9.58 0.06
C GLY A 32 9.52 -10.58 0.79
N CYS A 33 9.14 -10.34 2.05
CA CYS A 33 8.04 -11.09 2.67
C CYS A 33 6.74 -10.92 1.87
N ILE A 34 5.85 -11.91 1.91
CA ILE A 34 4.65 -11.99 1.08
C ILE A 34 3.43 -11.75 1.96
N LEU A 35 2.57 -10.80 1.55
CA LEU A 35 1.24 -10.62 2.11
C LEU A 35 0.26 -11.56 1.42
N LEU A 36 -0.42 -12.39 2.21
CA LEU A 36 -1.44 -13.31 1.76
C LEU A 36 -2.85 -12.69 1.85
N SER A 37 -3.78 -13.21 1.05
CA SER A 37 -5.18 -12.77 1.03
C SER A 37 -5.93 -12.90 2.37
N ASN A 38 -5.41 -13.71 3.31
CA ASN A 38 -5.92 -13.87 4.67
C ASN A 38 -5.25 -12.92 5.69
N ASN A 39 -4.57 -11.86 5.22
CA ASN A 39 -3.85 -10.85 6.01
C ASN A 39 -2.56 -11.32 6.70
N GLN A 40 -2.14 -12.57 6.54
CA GLN A 40 -0.85 -13.03 7.07
C GLN A 40 0.31 -12.53 6.19
N ILE A 41 1.42 -12.12 6.82
CA ILE A 41 2.69 -11.86 6.12
C ILE A 41 3.65 -13.02 6.43
N ILE A 42 4.14 -13.68 5.38
CA ILE A 42 5.03 -14.84 5.53
C ILE A 42 6.36 -14.62 4.82
N SER A 43 7.38 -15.40 5.19
CA SER A 43 8.63 -15.47 4.42
C SER A 43 8.38 -16.08 3.04
N GLY A 44 9.12 -15.60 2.03
CA GLY A 44 9.10 -16.17 0.69
C GLY A 44 9.42 -17.66 0.62
N LYS A 45 10.20 -18.18 1.58
CA LYS A 45 10.54 -19.61 1.67
C LYS A 45 9.37 -20.49 2.10
N SER A 46 8.41 -19.92 2.82
CA SER A 46 7.26 -20.65 3.35
C SER A 46 6.05 -20.59 2.41
N PHE A 47 6.18 -19.94 1.26
CA PHE A 47 5.08 -19.76 0.32
C PHE A 47 4.85 -21.01 -0.53
N ASP A 48 3.63 -21.56 -0.44
CA ASP A 48 3.18 -22.67 -1.27
C ASP A 48 2.22 -22.16 -2.35
N THR A 49 2.71 -22.09 -3.59
CA THR A 49 1.94 -21.61 -4.77
C THR A 49 0.65 -22.40 -5.05
N THR A 50 0.49 -23.58 -4.46
CA THR A 50 -0.69 -24.45 -4.67
C THR A 50 -1.78 -24.26 -3.63
N LYS A 51 -1.44 -23.69 -2.47
CA LYS A 51 -2.34 -23.55 -1.30
C LYS A 51 -2.56 -22.12 -0.86
N MET A 52 -1.65 -21.21 -1.23
CA MET A 52 -1.63 -19.84 -0.73
C MET A 52 -1.89 -18.85 -1.86
N ASN A 53 -2.67 -17.83 -1.55
CA ASN A 53 -2.96 -16.74 -2.47
C ASN A 53 -2.27 -15.45 -2.00
N ALA A 54 -1.25 -15.02 -2.74
CA ALA A 54 -0.49 -13.81 -2.47
C ALA A 54 -1.15 -12.58 -3.09
N VAL A 55 -1.19 -11.49 -2.35
CA VAL A 55 -1.79 -10.21 -2.78
C VAL A 55 -0.79 -9.05 -2.78
N GLY A 56 0.38 -9.22 -2.16
CA GLY A 56 1.46 -8.25 -2.25
C GLY A 56 2.78 -8.74 -1.70
N VAL A 57 3.82 -7.92 -1.86
CA VAL A 57 5.17 -8.16 -1.33
C VAL A 57 5.60 -6.96 -0.50
N VAL A 58 6.15 -7.21 0.68
CA VAL A 58 6.71 -6.17 1.56
C VAL A 58 7.83 -5.44 0.85
N ILE A 59 7.74 -4.12 0.77
CA ILE A 59 8.80 -3.25 0.21
C ILE A 59 9.74 -2.72 1.28
N GLY A 60 9.26 -2.63 2.52
CA GLY A 60 10.03 -2.16 3.66
C GLY A 60 9.17 -1.92 4.89
N THR A 61 9.85 -1.62 6.00
CA THR A 61 9.26 -1.41 7.31
C THR A 61 9.85 -0.17 7.97
N ARG A 62 9.08 0.46 8.86
CA ARG A 62 9.52 1.57 9.71
C ARG A 62 8.69 1.53 10.98
N GLN A 63 9.36 1.34 12.12
CA GLN A 63 8.69 1.18 13.41
C GLN A 63 7.65 0.04 13.34
N ASP A 64 6.39 0.32 13.70
CA ASP A 64 5.24 -0.58 13.70
C ASP A 64 4.52 -0.65 12.34
N THR A 65 5.11 -0.07 11.29
CA THR A 65 4.45 0.08 9.99
C THR A 65 5.20 -0.68 8.89
N VAL A 66 4.42 -1.37 8.04
CA VAL A 66 4.89 -2.15 6.90
C VAL A 66 4.27 -1.58 5.62
N TRP A 67 5.06 -1.49 4.57
CA TRP A 67 4.58 -1.13 3.23
C TRP A 67 4.66 -2.36 2.33
N VAL A 68 3.61 -2.56 1.54
CA VAL A 68 3.45 -3.72 0.66
C VAL A 68 3.09 -3.24 -0.73
N VAL A 69 3.82 -3.66 -1.75
CA VAL A 69 3.48 -3.40 -3.16
C VAL A 69 2.56 -4.48 -3.69
N ASN A 70 1.57 -4.08 -4.48
CA ASN A 70 0.59 -5.01 -5.05
C ASN A 70 1.23 -6.01 -6.02
N THR A 71 0.65 -7.22 -6.10
CA THR A 71 1.04 -8.22 -7.11
C THR A 71 0.73 -7.78 -8.54
N LYS A 72 -0.21 -6.86 -8.74
CA LYS A 72 -0.67 -6.41 -10.05
C LYS A 72 -0.18 -5.02 -10.43
N GLU A 73 0.20 -4.90 -11.70
CA GLU A 73 0.36 -3.62 -12.37
C GLU A 73 -0.98 -3.19 -12.96
N LEU A 74 -1.47 -2.02 -12.58
CA LEU A 74 -2.82 -1.60 -13.00
C LEU A 74 -2.86 -0.98 -14.39
N GLY A 75 -1.70 -0.72 -15.00
CA GLY A 75 -1.57 -0.07 -16.30
C GLY A 75 -1.07 1.36 -16.17
N ARG A 76 -1.28 2.17 -17.22
CA ARG A 76 -0.77 3.54 -17.31
C ARG A 76 -1.91 4.56 -17.22
N PHE A 77 -1.84 5.45 -16.24
CA PHE A 77 -2.86 6.48 -16.00
C PHE A 77 -2.24 7.82 -15.66
N SER A 78 -2.94 8.90 -15.95
CA SER A 78 -2.50 10.25 -15.60
C SER A 78 -2.80 10.59 -14.14
N TYR A 79 -1.99 11.48 -13.58
CA TYR A 79 -2.12 11.96 -12.20
C TYR A 79 -3.43 12.72 -11.99
N LEU A 80 -3.74 13.66 -12.88
CA LEU A 80 -5.02 14.39 -12.97
C LEU A 80 -5.46 14.46 -14.43
N ASP A 81 -6.72 14.80 -14.67
CA ASP A 81 -7.23 15.15 -16.00
C ASP A 81 -7.01 16.64 -16.35
N THR A 82 -6.72 17.48 -15.36
CA THR A 82 -6.39 18.90 -15.53
C THR A 82 -5.06 19.28 -14.88
N LEU A 83 -4.41 20.31 -15.41
CA LEU A 83 -3.24 20.93 -14.80
C LEU A 83 -3.70 21.87 -13.69
N SER A 84 -3.63 21.41 -12.44
CA SER A 84 -4.06 22.17 -11.27
C SER A 84 -3.40 21.64 -10.01
N THR A 85 -3.26 22.47 -8.97
CA THR A 85 -2.84 22.03 -7.64
C THR A 85 -3.94 21.24 -6.93
N VAL A 86 -3.53 20.44 -5.95
CA VAL A 86 -4.42 19.70 -5.04
C VAL A 86 -3.98 20.05 -3.63
N SER A 87 -4.88 20.67 -2.85
CA SER A 87 -4.60 21.01 -1.46
C SER A 87 -4.30 19.76 -0.63
N ASP A 88 -3.50 19.93 0.43
CA ASP A 88 -3.14 18.91 1.42
C ASP A 88 -2.34 17.71 0.89
N VAL A 89 -1.94 17.72 -0.39
CA VAL A 89 -1.00 16.74 -0.94
C VAL A 89 0.43 17.20 -0.63
N SER A 90 1.24 16.32 -0.03
CA SER A 90 2.63 16.63 0.25
C SER A 90 3.51 16.45 -0.99
N SER A 91 4.28 17.49 -1.32
CA SER A 91 5.36 17.48 -2.32
C SER A 91 6.69 16.96 -1.77
N ASN A 92 6.76 16.60 -0.47
CA ASN A 92 8.00 16.12 0.13
C ASN A 92 8.34 14.72 -0.39
N GLU A 93 9.42 14.65 -1.15
CA GLU A 93 9.86 13.44 -1.84
C GLU A 93 10.39 12.31 -0.93
N THR A 94 10.49 12.54 0.37
CA THR A 94 11.03 11.57 1.35
C THR A 94 9.95 10.97 2.25
N LEU A 95 8.73 11.54 2.24
CA LEU A 95 7.64 11.06 3.09
C LEU A 95 6.99 9.80 2.53
N LEU A 96 6.61 8.89 3.43
CA LEU A 96 5.87 7.67 3.15
C LEU A 96 4.36 7.92 3.34
N CYS A 97 3.84 8.84 2.53
CA CYS A 97 2.51 9.43 2.68
C CYS A 97 1.59 9.15 1.48
N GLY A 98 1.75 8.01 0.79
CA GLY A 98 0.94 7.70 -0.39
C GLY A 98 -0.55 7.60 -0.05
N LEU A 99 -0.88 7.07 1.13
CA LEU A 99 -2.25 7.00 1.62
C LEU A 99 -2.85 8.40 1.86
N GLU A 100 -2.14 9.28 2.56
CA GLU A 100 -2.58 10.65 2.83
C GLU A 100 -2.76 11.44 1.54
N ASN A 101 -1.79 11.38 0.63
CA ASN A 101 -1.87 12.06 -0.66
C ASN A 101 -3.04 11.53 -1.50
N THR A 102 -3.26 10.21 -1.52
CA THR A 102 -4.40 9.59 -2.21
C THR A 102 -5.72 10.09 -1.63
N ALA A 103 -5.85 10.15 -0.31
CA ALA A 103 -7.04 10.67 0.37
C ALA A 103 -7.28 12.15 0.08
N ALA A 104 -6.24 12.99 0.07
CA ALA A 104 -6.33 14.39 -0.29
C ALA A 104 -6.81 14.59 -1.75
N ILE A 105 -6.27 13.81 -2.69
CA ILE A 105 -6.72 13.81 -4.10
C ILE A 105 -8.20 13.43 -4.20
N LEU A 106 -8.63 12.36 -3.53
CA LEU A 106 -10.05 11.95 -3.50
C LEU A 106 -10.97 13.05 -2.95
N LYS A 107 -10.58 13.66 -1.84
CA LYS A 107 -11.36 14.71 -1.17
C LYS A 107 -11.44 16.00 -2.00
N SER A 108 -10.44 16.27 -2.83
CA SER A 108 -10.34 17.52 -3.59
C SER A 108 -11.43 17.71 -4.66
N GLY A 109 -12.14 16.65 -5.04
CA GLY A 109 -13.09 16.67 -6.16
C GLY A 109 -12.42 16.75 -7.55
N ARG A 110 -11.09 16.79 -7.62
CA ARG A 110 -10.34 16.71 -8.88
C ARG A 110 -10.39 15.28 -9.41
N LYS A 111 -10.58 15.13 -10.71
CA LYS A 111 -10.58 13.81 -11.37
C LYS A 111 -9.14 13.34 -11.53
N SER A 112 -8.82 12.23 -10.87
CA SER A 112 -7.51 11.58 -10.94
C SER A 112 -7.67 10.18 -11.53
N PRO A 113 -7.33 9.96 -12.81
CA PRO A 113 -7.37 8.62 -13.40
C PRO A 113 -6.50 7.61 -12.65
N ALA A 114 -5.32 8.02 -12.18
CA ALA A 114 -4.42 7.19 -11.38
C ALA A 114 -5.04 6.78 -10.04
N VAL A 115 -5.64 7.71 -9.29
CA VAL A 115 -6.30 7.34 -8.02
C VAL A 115 -7.57 6.52 -8.28
N ASN A 116 -8.34 6.84 -9.32
CA ASN A 116 -9.55 6.10 -9.67
C ASN A 116 -9.27 4.63 -10.01
N VAL A 117 -8.20 4.33 -10.75
CA VAL A 117 -7.84 2.93 -11.04
C VAL A 117 -7.42 2.18 -9.77
N VAL A 118 -6.74 2.85 -8.82
CA VAL A 118 -6.39 2.23 -7.54
C VAL A 118 -7.64 1.95 -6.71
N MET A 119 -8.59 2.89 -6.63
CA MET A 119 -9.83 2.72 -5.85
C MET A 119 -10.80 1.70 -6.44
N SER A 120 -10.76 1.49 -7.77
CA SER A 120 -11.58 0.49 -8.45
C SER A 120 -10.94 -0.90 -8.51
N TYR A 121 -9.70 -1.04 -8.04
CA TYR A 121 -9.01 -2.32 -8.01
C TYR A 121 -9.65 -3.27 -6.99
N SER A 122 -10.25 -4.35 -7.50
CA SER A 122 -10.84 -5.40 -6.67
C SER A 122 -9.76 -6.30 -6.07
N SER A 123 -9.67 -6.31 -4.74
CA SER A 123 -8.75 -7.16 -3.98
C SER A 123 -9.42 -7.65 -2.70
N THR A 124 -9.00 -8.80 -2.19
CA THR A 124 -9.45 -9.30 -0.88
C THR A 124 -8.98 -8.41 0.28
N ILE A 125 -7.93 -7.62 0.05
CA ILE A 125 -7.43 -6.62 1.01
C ILE A 125 -7.73 -5.22 0.48
N THR A 126 -8.27 -4.38 1.35
CA THR A 126 -8.59 -2.97 1.06
C THR A 126 -7.49 -2.03 1.54
N GLY A 127 -7.53 -0.76 1.11
CA GLY A 127 -6.60 0.28 1.59
C GLY A 127 -5.37 0.50 0.71
N TRP A 128 -5.35 -0.09 -0.50
CA TRP A 128 -4.38 0.23 -1.53
C TRP A 128 -4.43 1.71 -1.90
N SER A 129 -3.27 2.34 -2.08
CA SER A 129 -3.15 3.75 -2.42
C SER A 129 -2.19 3.97 -3.60
N LEU A 130 -2.28 5.15 -4.22
CA LEU A 130 -1.27 5.61 -5.15
C LEU A 130 -0.01 5.98 -4.33
N PRO A 131 1.12 5.29 -4.52
CA PRO A 131 2.26 5.44 -3.62
C PRO A 131 2.87 6.83 -3.71
N SER A 132 3.42 7.33 -2.60
CA SER A 132 4.26 8.52 -2.62
C SER A 132 5.60 8.23 -3.30
N LEU A 133 6.32 9.29 -3.67
CA LEU A 133 7.66 9.12 -4.20
C LEU A 133 8.61 8.46 -3.18
N GLY A 134 8.44 8.74 -1.88
CA GLY A 134 9.20 8.09 -0.82
C GLY A 134 8.99 6.57 -0.78
N GLU A 135 7.74 6.11 -0.95
CA GLU A 135 7.40 4.68 -1.00
C GLU A 135 7.96 4.02 -2.26
N LEU A 136 7.91 4.69 -3.41
CA LEU A 136 8.52 4.17 -4.63
C LEU A 136 10.06 4.15 -4.56
N LYS A 137 10.69 5.12 -3.89
CA LYS A 137 12.13 5.09 -3.59
C LYS A 137 12.49 3.90 -2.69
N MET A 138 11.68 3.61 -1.67
CA MET A 138 11.83 2.41 -0.83
C MET A 138 11.70 1.11 -1.63
N LEU A 139 10.72 1.03 -2.55
CA LEU A 139 10.59 -0.09 -3.48
C LEU A 139 11.81 -0.22 -4.40
N SER A 140 12.27 0.88 -5.00
CA SER A 140 13.44 0.90 -5.89
C SER A 140 14.70 0.41 -5.17
N ALA A 141 14.93 0.86 -3.93
CA ALA A 141 16.08 0.45 -3.12
C ALA A 141 16.09 -1.06 -2.79
N ASN A 142 14.92 -1.70 -2.75
CA ASN A 142 14.76 -3.13 -2.44
C ASN A 142 14.35 -3.98 -3.66
N LEU A 143 14.45 -3.42 -4.87
CA LEU A 143 13.80 -3.97 -6.06
C LEU A 143 14.25 -5.39 -6.41
N GLU A 144 15.52 -5.72 -6.22
CA GLU A 144 16.03 -7.06 -6.57
C GLU A 144 15.37 -8.15 -5.72
N THR A 145 15.32 -7.96 -4.40
CA THR A 145 14.67 -8.89 -3.47
C THR A 145 13.18 -9.00 -3.76
N ILE A 146 12.52 -7.86 -3.97
CA ILE A 146 11.08 -7.81 -4.26
C ILE A 146 10.77 -8.48 -5.60
N ARG A 147 11.63 -8.31 -6.62
CA ARG A 147 11.48 -8.97 -7.93
C ARG A 147 11.56 -10.48 -7.81
N LYS A 148 12.47 -11.02 -7.00
CA LYS A 148 12.57 -12.46 -6.70
C LYS A 148 11.27 -12.97 -6.06
N SER A 149 10.74 -12.25 -5.06
CA SER A 149 9.47 -12.60 -4.44
C SER A 149 8.29 -12.52 -5.40
N MET A 150 8.23 -11.49 -6.26
CA MET A 150 7.21 -11.38 -7.31
C MET A 150 7.24 -12.56 -8.28
N GLN A 151 8.43 -13.03 -8.67
CA GLN A 151 8.60 -14.23 -9.50
C GLN A 151 8.06 -15.47 -8.78
N THR A 152 8.43 -15.67 -7.51
CA THR A 152 7.95 -16.80 -6.70
C THR A 152 6.42 -16.86 -6.62
N ILE A 153 5.77 -15.71 -6.45
CA ILE A 153 4.30 -15.63 -6.33
C ILE A 153 3.58 -15.46 -7.66
N LYS A 154 4.30 -15.50 -8.79
CA LYS A 154 3.76 -15.23 -10.15
C LYS A 154 3.05 -13.87 -10.25
N GLY A 155 3.52 -12.88 -9.50
CA GLY A 155 3.10 -11.49 -9.61
C GLY A 155 3.63 -10.83 -10.88
N ASP A 156 3.05 -9.70 -11.24
CA ASP A 156 3.41 -8.99 -12.46
C ASP A 156 4.84 -8.43 -12.35
N VAL A 157 5.60 -8.56 -13.44
CA VAL A 157 6.98 -8.07 -13.56
C VAL A 157 6.98 -6.54 -13.50
N PHE A 158 7.97 -5.96 -12.81
CA PHE A 158 8.15 -4.52 -12.79
C PHE A 158 8.54 -3.98 -14.17
N SER A 159 7.68 -3.16 -14.76
CA SER A 159 7.92 -2.36 -15.97
C SER A 159 9.21 -1.54 -15.91
N THR A 160 9.83 -1.33 -17.07
CA THR A 160 10.97 -0.41 -17.26
C THR A 160 10.51 1.03 -17.48
N SER A 161 9.20 1.27 -17.64
CA SER A 161 8.63 2.62 -17.70
C SER A 161 8.61 3.29 -16.32
N PRO A 162 8.59 4.63 -16.26
CA PRO A 162 8.43 5.35 -15.00
C PRO A 162 7.11 5.03 -14.31
N TYR A 163 7.17 4.86 -12.98
CA TYR A 163 6.02 4.70 -12.11
C TYR A 163 5.58 6.04 -11.55
N LEU A 164 4.29 6.31 -11.66
CA LEU A 164 3.69 7.53 -11.15
C LEU A 164 3.60 7.48 -9.63
N SER A 165 3.96 8.59 -8.99
CA SER A 165 3.71 8.79 -7.56
C SER A 165 2.53 9.72 -7.32
N SER A 166 2.00 9.71 -6.09
CA SER A 166 1.04 10.71 -5.61
C SER A 166 1.69 12.04 -5.22
N THR A 167 3.02 12.17 -5.32
CA THR A 167 3.81 13.36 -4.95
C THR A 167 3.88 14.37 -6.12
N PRO A 168 3.39 15.61 -5.98
CA PRO A 168 3.53 16.68 -6.98
C PRO A 168 4.95 17.24 -6.99
N ASP A 169 5.34 17.94 -8.07
CA ASP A 169 6.64 18.61 -8.14
C ASP A 169 6.62 19.96 -7.42
N GLY A 170 6.89 19.97 -6.11
CA GLY A 170 6.87 21.19 -5.28
C GLY A 170 8.08 22.11 -5.42
N SER A 171 8.86 22.02 -6.50
CA SER A 171 10.06 22.87 -6.70
C SER A 171 9.72 24.36 -6.88
N SER A 172 8.54 24.67 -7.43
CA SER A 172 7.89 25.98 -7.45
C SER A 172 6.36 25.81 -7.49
N SER A 173 5.59 26.89 -7.31
CA SER A 173 4.14 26.84 -7.45
C SER A 173 3.69 26.43 -8.87
N GLN A 174 4.40 26.88 -9.91
CA GLN A 174 4.12 26.48 -11.29
C GLN A 174 4.42 24.99 -11.52
N THR A 175 5.53 24.48 -10.99
CA THR A 175 5.82 23.05 -11.16
C THR A 175 4.85 22.18 -10.37
N GLU A 176 4.42 22.66 -9.19
CA GLU A 176 3.46 21.96 -8.35
C GLU A 176 2.10 21.87 -9.05
N GLU A 177 1.72 22.90 -9.79
CA GLU A 177 0.50 22.93 -10.60
C GLU A 177 0.59 21.95 -11.77
N LEU A 178 1.70 21.98 -12.52
CA LEU A 178 1.82 21.31 -13.82
C LEU A 178 2.26 19.84 -13.73
N TYR A 179 3.12 19.48 -12.78
CA TYR A 179 3.85 18.23 -12.79
C TYR A 179 3.63 17.37 -11.54
N ALA A 180 3.72 16.05 -11.73
CA ALA A 180 3.85 15.06 -10.67
C ALA A 180 5.21 14.34 -10.81
N LYS A 181 5.71 13.80 -9.69
CA LYS A 181 6.94 13.01 -9.70
C LYS A 181 6.67 11.58 -10.13
N CYS A 182 7.61 11.03 -10.89
CA CYS A 182 7.66 9.63 -11.25
C CYS A 182 9.09 9.09 -11.09
N ILE A 183 9.23 7.78 -11.02
CA ILE A 183 10.51 7.12 -10.82
C ILE A 183 10.64 5.88 -11.69
N THR A 184 11.79 5.72 -12.33
CA THR A 184 12.18 4.46 -12.97
C THR A 184 12.80 3.55 -11.92
N LEU A 185 12.08 2.50 -11.50
CA LEU A 185 12.47 1.69 -10.34
C LEU A 185 13.86 1.04 -10.49
N GLN A 186 14.24 0.65 -11.69
CA GLN A 186 15.50 -0.06 -11.96
C GLN A 186 16.73 0.80 -11.70
N SER A 187 16.65 2.10 -11.97
CA SER A 187 17.76 3.05 -11.79
C SER A 187 17.60 3.95 -10.57
N GLY A 188 16.39 3.99 -9.97
CA GLY A 188 16.04 4.98 -8.96
C GLY A 188 15.92 6.41 -9.52
N TYR A 189 15.97 6.59 -10.84
CA TYR A 189 15.93 7.90 -11.47
C TYR A 189 14.56 8.54 -11.30
N VAL A 190 14.53 9.72 -10.68
CA VAL A 190 13.33 10.52 -10.44
C VAL A 190 13.22 11.59 -11.51
N SER A 191 12.01 11.76 -12.06
CA SER A 191 11.70 12.82 -13.02
C SER A 191 10.31 13.39 -12.78
N SER A 192 10.02 14.50 -13.45
CA SER A 192 8.71 15.16 -13.42
C SER A 192 7.96 14.88 -14.71
N ILE A 193 6.68 14.55 -14.60
CA ILE A 193 5.77 14.27 -15.71
C ILE A 193 4.57 15.19 -15.63
N LEU A 194 4.07 15.69 -16.77
CA LEU A 194 2.84 16.48 -16.78
C LEU A 194 1.71 15.68 -16.13
N LYS A 195 0.90 16.32 -15.28
CA LYS A 195 -0.15 15.61 -14.55
C LYS A 195 -1.17 14.93 -15.46
N THR A 196 -1.34 15.44 -16.67
CA THR A 196 -2.25 14.90 -17.69
C THR A 196 -1.64 13.75 -18.50
N TYR A 197 -0.35 13.45 -18.33
CA TYR A 197 0.33 12.36 -19.05
C TYR A 197 0.32 11.07 -18.23
N ALA A 198 0.16 9.94 -18.93
CA ALA A 198 0.04 8.64 -18.29
C ALA A 198 1.41 8.02 -17.96
N ALA A 199 1.53 7.47 -16.76
CA ALA A 199 2.67 6.69 -16.28
C ALA A 199 2.21 5.43 -15.53
N GLN A 200 3.13 4.49 -15.27
CA GLN A 200 2.79 3.18 -14.72
C GLN A 200 2.24 3.29 -13.30
N ILE A 201 1.14 2.58 -13.03
CA ILE A 201 0.51 2.53 -11.71
C ILE A 201 0.74 1.15 -11.09
N ARG A 202 1.28 1.15 -9.87
CA ARG A 202 1.35 -0.04 -9.02
C ARG A 202 1.03 0.36 -7.57
N PRO A 203 -0.12 -0.07 -7.03
CA PRO A 203 -0.54 0.36 -5.71
C PRO A 203 0.39 -0.12 -4.59
N VAL A 204 0.41 0.66 -3.51
CA VAL A 204 1.05 0.28 -2.24
C VAL A 204 0.02 0.29 -1.13
N LEU A 205 0.13 -0.66 -0.22
CA LEU A 205 -0.66 -0.76 1.00
C LEU A 205 0.25 -0.45 2.18
N ARG A 206 -0.28 0.32 3.14
CA ARG A 206 0.37 0.58 4.44
C ARG A 206 -0.37 -0.16 5.54
N ILE A 207 0.33 -1.02 6.27
CA ILE A 207 -0.19 -1.86 7.35
C ILE A 207 0.46 -1.44 8.65
N LYS A 208 -0.33 -1.31 9.72
CA LYS A 208 0.19 -1.20 11.09
C LYS A 208 0.17 -2.59 11.73
N VAL A 209 1.32 -3.01 12.24
CA VAL A 209 1.53 -4.27 12.95
C VAL A 209 1.61 -3.90 14.43
N ARG A 210 0.52 -4.13 15.16
CA ARG A 210 0.45 -3.92 16.61
C ARG A 210 0.64 -5.24 17.33
#